data_AF-A0A2E0SJ87-F1
#
_entry.id   AF-A0A2E0SJ87-F1
#
_cell.length_a   1.000
_cell.length_b   1.000
_cell.length_c   1.000
_cell.angle_alpha   90.00
_cell.angle_beta   90.00
_cell.angle_gamma   90.00
#
_symmetry.space_group_name_H-M   'P 1'
#
loop_
_entity.id
_entity.type
_entity.pdbx_description
1 polymer ?
#
loop_
_entity_poly.entity_id
_entity_poly.type
_entity_poly.pdbx_seq_one_letter_code
_entity_poly.pdbx_strand_id
1 'polypeptide(L)'
;MSGPALLAAEPTAEELAVREKAFSSMLSHSVLVGRFSVDGQEANETREERYEIESVEKFSGDIWTFTARIKYGQTDLKIPLNLQVVWAGDTPMINMTDVSIPALGTFTSRVFFYDGRYAGTWQHGDVGGHMWGQIEKAEPADVAPEE
;
A
#
# COMPACT_ATOMS: atom_id res chain seq x y z
N MET A 1 2.73 34.16 -18.78
CA MET A 1 3.87 33.36 -19.26
C MET A 1 3.76 31.99 -18.61
N SER A 2 3.02 31.06 -19.21
CA SER A 2 3.06 29.65 -18.79
C SER A 2 4.37 29.07 -19.32
N GLY A 3 5.32 28.79 -18.45
CA GLY A 3 6.51 28.01 -18.80
C GLY A 3 6.09 26.61 -19.25
N PRO A 4 6.88 25.93 -20.09
CA PRO A 4 6.57 24.57 -20.46
C PRO A 4 6.53 23.72 -19.19
N ALA A 5 5.43 23.01 -18.97
CA ALA A 5 5.40 21.95 -17.99
C ALA A 5 6.53 20.98 -18.36
N LEU A 6 7.53 20.86 -17.48
CA LEU A 6 8.60 19.89 -17.66
C LEU A 6 8.00 18.51 -17.41
N LEU A 7 7.38 17.94 -18.45
CA LEU A 7 7.05 16.52 -18.46
C LEU A 7 8.38 15.77 -18.38
N ALA A 8 8.62 15.07 -17.27
CA ALA A 8 9.74 14.15 -17.18
C ALA A 8 9.63 13.14 -18.33
N ALA A 9 10.76 12.85 -18.99
CA ALA A 9 10.79 11.82 -20.01
C ALA A 9 10.29 10.49 -19.44
N GLU A 10 9.62 9.68 -20.27
CA GLU A 10 9.22 8.34 -19.87
C GLU A 10 10.46 7.55 -19.45
N PRO A 11 10.41 6.80 -18.33
CA PRO A 11 11.55 6.04 -17.86
C PRO A 11 11.94 4.96 -18.87
N THR A 12 13.23 4.74 -19.03
CA THR A 12 13.74 3.57 -19.75
C THR A 12 13.35 2.28 -19.02
N ALA A 13 13.40 1.15 -19.74
CA ALA A 13 13.11 -0.15 -19.13
C ALA A 13 14.07 -0.49 -17.96
N GLU A 14 15.31 -0.03 -18.03
CA GLU A 14 16.30 -0.22 -16.96
C GLU A 14 15.96 0.61 -15.72
N GLU A 15 15.63 1.89 -15.89
CA GLU A 15 15.18 2.75 -14.78
C GLU A 15 13.90 2.22 -14.14
N LEU A 16 12.96 1.73 -14.94
CA LEU A 16 11.76 1.09 -14.43
C LEU A 16 12.11 -0.15 -13.60
N ALA A 17 12.95 -1.06 -14.12
CA ALA A 17 13.36 -2.25 -13.38
C ALA A 17 14.05 -1.93 -12.04
N VAL A 18 14.87 -0.87 -11.99
CA VAL A 18 15.48 -0.38 -10.75
C VAL A 18 14.41 0.11 -9.76
N ARG A 19 13.44 0.90 -10.23
CA ARG A 19 12.33 1.40 -9.40
C ARG A 19 11.45 0.27 -8.87
N GLU A 20 11.11 -0.68 -9.73
CA GLU A 20 10.32 -1.86 -9.37
C GLU A 20 11.01 -2.70 -8.29
N LYS A 21 12.33 -2.91 -8.43
CA LYS A 21 13.13 -3.59 -7.40
C LYS A 21 13.17 -2.81 -6.10
N ALA A 22 13.33 -1.49 -6.15
CA ALA A 22 13.34 -0.63 -4.97
C ALA A 22 11.98 -0.66 -4.25
N PHE A 23 10.88 -0.62 -4.99
CA PHE A 23 9.53 -0.73 -4.46
C PHE A 23 9.27 -2.07 -3.76
N SER A 24 9.60 -3.18 -4.43
CA SER A 24 9.55 -4.53 -3.84
C SER A 24 10.37 -4.61 -2.55
N SER A 25 11.59 -4.08 -2.57
CA SER A 25 12.51 -4.11 -1.42
C SER A 25 12.04 -3.23 -0.27
N MET A 26 11.41 -2.09 -0.55
CA MET A 26 10.89 -1.16 0.46
C MET A 26 9.77 -1.83 1.27
N LEU A 27 8.81 -2.46 0.59
CA LEU A 27 7.62 -3.01 1.22
C LEU A 27 7.74 -4.46 1.69
N SER A 28 8.61 -5.27 1.08
CA SER A 28 8.81 -6.65 1.57
C SER A 28 9.40 -6.64 2.98
N HIS A 29 8.89 -7.54 3.83
CA HIS A 29 9.22 -7.63 5.25
C HIS A 29 9.10 -6.28 5.97
N SER A 30 7.96 -5.61 5.80
CA SER A 30 7.69 -4.32 6.42
C SER A 30 6.37 -4.32 7.19
N VAL A 31 6.22 -3.37 8.10
CA VAL A 31 5.00 -3.07 8.82
C VAL A 31 4.61 -1.63 8.47
N LEU A 32 3.40 -1.47 7.92
CA LEU A 32 2.80 -0.16 7.73
C LEU A 32 2.17 0.27 9.04
N VAL A 33 2.83 1.19 9.74
CA VAL A 33 2.36 1.74 11.02
C VAL A 33 1.74 3.10 10.74
N GLY A 34 0.43 3.21 10.90
CA GLY A 34 -0.29 4.42 10.51
C GLY A 34 -1.60 4.63 11.22
N ARG A 35 -2.42 5.48 10.61
CA ARG A 35 -3.71 5.94 11.12
C ARG A 35 -4.61 6.21 9.92
N PHE A 36 -5.91 6.04 10.11
CA PHE A 36 -6.92 6.38 9.12
C PHE A 36 -7.97 7.35 9.69
N SER A 37 -8.63 8.07 8.79
CA SER A 37 -9.83 8.87 9.06
C SER A 37 -11.06 8.23 8.42
N VAL A 38 -12.23 8.61 8.92
CA VAL A 38 -13.53 8.32 8.29
C VAL A 38 -14.19 9.65 7.98
N ASP A 39 -14.60 9.86 6.73
CA ASP A 39 -15.25 11.10 6.32
C ASP A 39 -16.54 11.34 7.12
N GLY A 40 -16.76 12.59 7.54
CA GLY A 40 -17.92 12.98 8.36
C GLY A 40 -17.84 12.54 9.83
N GLN A 41 -16.75 11.91 10.26
CA GLN A 41 -16.46 11.66 11.67
C GLN A 41 -15.34 12.59 12.14
N GLU A 42 -15.56 13.26 13.28
CA GLU A 42 -14.47 13.93 13.98
C GLU A 42 -13.37 12.90 14.28
N ALA A 43 -12.12 13.35 14.35
CA ALA A 43 -10.95 12.51 14.59
C ALA A 43 -10.96 11.93 16.01
N ASN A 44 -11.89 11.03 16.27
CA ASN A 44 -12.05 10.34 17.53
C ASN A 44 -10.89 9.36 17.61
N GLU A 45 -9.91 9.63 18.49
CA GLU A 45 -8.77 8.79 18.83
C GLU A 45 -8.33 7.91 17.66
N THR A 46 -7.72 8.52 16.64
CA THR A 46 -7.17 7.82 15.47
C THR A 46 -6.45 6.55 15.93
N ARG A 47 -7.05 5.38 15.74
CA ARG A 47 -6.44 4.15 16.25
C ARG A 47 -5.22 3.86 15.41
N GLU A 48 -4.10 3.56 16.06
CA GLU A 48 -2.93 3.07 15.33
C GLU A 48 -3.32 1.79 14.61
N GLU A 49 -3.11 1.77 13.31
CA GLU A 49 -3.27 0.60 12.45
C GLU A 49 -1.89 0.06 12.09
N ARG A 50 -1.75 -1.26 12.11
CA ARG A 50 -0.53 -1.97 11.72
C ARG A 50 -0.89 -3.02 10.68
N TYR A 51 -0.28 -2.92 9.51
CA TYR A 51 -0.39 -3.92 8.46
C TYR A 51 0.97 -4.54 8.17
N GLU A 52 1.08 -5.85 8.34
CA GLU A 52 2.30 -6.59 8.06
C GLU A 52 2.31 -6.99 6.58
N ILE A 53 3.38 -6.63 5.87
CA ILE A 53 3.64 -7.03 4.49
C ILE A 53 4.80 -8.02 4.49
N GLU A 54 4.51 -9.25 4.12
CA GLU A 54 5.52 -10.31 4.00
C GLU A 54 6.33 -10.12 2.72
N SER A 55 5.65 -9.98 1.58
CA SER A 55 6.30 -9.82 0.28
C SER A 55 5.50 -8.93 -0.67
N VAL A 56 6.23 -8.25 -1.56
CA VAL A 56 5.66 -7.52 -2.70
C VAL A 56 6.42 -7.92 -3.95
N GLU A 57 5.75 -8.64 -4.85
CA GLU A 57 6.36 -9.24 -6.04
C GLU A 57 5.63 -8.79 -7.30
N LYS A 58 6.38 -8.50 -8.36
CA LYS A 58 5.79 -8.17 -9.65
C LYS A 58 5.21 -9.44 -10.28
N PHE A 59 3.92 -9.43 -10.60
CA PHE A 59 3.25 -10.56 -11.23
C PHE A 59 3.29 -10.45 -12.75
N SER A 60 2.65 -9.42 -13.32
CA SER A 60 2.69 -9.15 -14.77
C SER A 60 2.21 -7.74 -15.07
N GLY A 61 2.85 -7.06 -16.04
CA GLY A 61 2.52 -5.67 -16.37
C GLY A 61 2.56 -4.79 -15.13
N ASP A 62 1.44 -4.12 -14.85
CA ASP A 62 1.26 -3.25 -13.68
C ASP A 62 0.65 -3.97 -12.47
N ILE A 63 0.50 -5.29 -12.52
CA ILE A 63 -0.07 -6.10 -11.44
C ILE A 63 1.04 -6.64 -10.54
N TRP A 64 0.84 -6.45 -9.24
CA TRP A 64 1.74 -6.85 -8.17
C TRP A 64 1.00 -7.71 -7.16
N THR A 65 1.69 -8.72 -6.65
CA THR A 65 1.19 -9.59 -5.58
C THR A 65 1.73 -9.08 -4.25
N PHE A 66 0.84 -8.62 -3.39
CA PHE A 66 1.14 -8.26 -2.00
C PHE A 66 0.70 -9.40 -1.10
N THR A 67 1.64 -10.02 -0.40
CA THR A 67 1.32 -10.98 0.65
C THR A 67 1.24 -10.24 1.96
N ALA A 68 0.04 -9.96 2.44
CA ALA A 68 -0.19 -9.25 3.68
C ALA A 68 -0.67 -10.20 4.79
N ARG A 69 -0.21 -9.96 6.02
CA ARG A 69 -0.71 -10.61 7.23
C ARG A 69 -1.56 -9.61 8.01
N ILE A 70 -2.82 -9.95 8.21
CA ILE A 70 -3.78 -9.11 8.93
C ILE A 70 -4.06 -9.78 10.27
N LYS A 71 -3.68 -9.09 11.35
CA LYS A 71 -3.98 -9.49 12.73
C LYS A 71 -5.09 -8.61 13.28
N TYR A 72 -6.26 -9.19 13.55
CA TYR A 72 -7.35 -8.50 14.23
C TYR A 72 -8.04 -9.43 15.24
N GLY A 73 -7.99 -9.07 16.52
CA GLY A 73 -8.60 -9.87 17.59
C GLY A 73 -7.97 -11.26 17.73
N GLN A 74 -8.67 -12.30 17.29
CA GLN A 74 -8.20 -13.70 17.25
C GLN A 74 -7.91 -14.18 15.82
N THR A 75 -8.07 -13.29 14.83
CA THR A 75 -7.91 -13.61 13.42
C THR A 75 -6.52 -13.18 12.97
N ASP A 76 -5.75 -14.15 12.50
CA ASP A 76 -4.45 -13.98 11.88
C ASP A 76 -4.50 -14.63 10.50
N LEU A 77 -4.65 -13.81 9.46
CA LEU A 77 -4.83 -14.27 8.09
C LEU A 77 -3.74 -13.71 7.20
N LYS A 78 -3.10 -14.62 6.44
CA LYS A 78 -2.21 -14.27 5.33
C LYS A 78 -3.02 -14.29 4.03
N ILE A 79 -3.06 -13.16 3.34
CA ILE A 79 -3.86 -12.98 2.14
C ILE A 79 -2.97 -12.46 0.99
N PRO A 80 -2.90 -13.18 -0.15
CA PRO A 80 -2.30 -12.64 -1.36
C PRO A 80 -3.29 -11.68 -2.04
N LEU A 81 -2.86 -10.45 -2.27
CA LEU A 81 -3.61 -9.39 -2.93
C LEU A 81 -2.95 -9.05 -4.26
N ASN A 82 -3.62 -9.33 -5.37
CA ASN A 82 -3.17 -8.93 -6.70
C ASN A 82 -3.66 -7.52 -7.00
N LEU A 83 -2.80 -6.53 -6.79
CA LEU A 83 -3.14 -5.10 -6.88
C LEU A 83 -2.43 -4.45 -8.05
N GLN A 84 -3.13 -3.53 -8.72
CA GLN A 84 -2.50 -2.68 -9.72
C GLN A 84 -1.64 -1.62 -9.05
N VAL A 85 -0.41 -1.44 -9.52
CA VAL A 85 0.51 -0.37 -9.12
C VAL A 85 0.82 0.48 -10.34
N VAL A 86 0.54 1.78 -10.22
CA VAL A 86 0.88 2.79 -11.24
C VAL A 86 1.93 3.73 -10.68
N TRP A 87 2.65 4.41 -11.56
CA TRP A 87 3.76 5.29 -11.18
C TRP A 87 3.43 6.76 -11.47
N ALA A 88 3.54 7.60 -10.45
CA ALA A 88 3.54 9.05 -10.58
C ALA A 88 4.99 9.54 -10.55
N GLY A 89 5.63 9.61 -11.73
CA GLY A 89 7.07 9.84 -11.82
C GLY A 89 7.85 8.66 -11.25
N ASP A 90 8.53 8.86 -10.12
CA ASP A 90 9.25 7.83 -9.37
C ASP A 90 8.45 7.25 -8.19
N THR A 91 7.23 7.74 -7.95
CA THR A 91 6.41 7.38 -6.80
C THR A 91 5.43 6.26 -7.17
N PRO A 92 5.56 5.06 -6.59
CA PRO A 92 4.60 3.97 -6.80
C PRO A 92 3.30 4.21 -6.02
N MET A 93 2.18 3.90 -6.66
CA MET A 93 0.84 4.04 -6.11
C MET A 93 -0.01 2.80 -6.40
N ILE A 94 -0.58 2.20 -5.35
CA ILE A 94 -1.67 1.23 -5.49
C ILE A 94 -2.89 1.94 -6.08
N ASN A 95 -3.45 1.39 -7.15
CA ASN A 95 -4.61 1.93 -7.84
C ASN A 95 -5.71 0.88 -7.94
N MET A 96 -6.70 0.93 -7.05
CA MET A 96 -7.76 -0.09 -6.98
C MET A 96 -9.14 0.55 -7.17
N THR A 97 -9.92 0.12 -8.16
CA THR A 97 -11.32 0.56 -8.28
C THR A 97 -12.22 -0.66 -8.20
N ASP A 98 -13.11 -0.68 -7.20
CA ASP A 98 -14.10 -1.73 -6.94
C ASP A 98 -13.49 -3.15 -6.91
N VAL A 99 -12.31 -3.28 -6.29
CA VAL A 99 -11.62 -4.57 -6.18
C VAL A 99 -12.22 -5.37 -5.04
N SER A 100 -12.73 -6.56 -5.35
CA SER A 100 -13.28 -7.48 -4.37
C SER A 100 -12.18 -8.37 -3.77
N ILE A 101 -11.97 -8.22 -2.46
CA ILE A 101 -11.06 -9.05 -1.69
C ILE A 101 -11.89 -10.12 -0.96
N PRO A 102 -11.61 -11.42 -1.19
CA PRO A 102 -12.32 -12.50 -0.51
C PRO A 102 -12.33 -12.31 1.01
N ALA A 103 -13.49 -12.53 1.63
CA ALA A 103 -13.76 -12.34 3.07
C ALA A 103 -13.69 -10.91 3.63
N LEU A 104 -13.13 -9.93 2.90
CA LEU A 104 -13.00 -8.54 3.35
C LEU A 104 -13.95 -7.57 2.62
N GLY A 105 -14.46 -7.97 1.44
CA GLY A 105 -15.42 -7.20 0.64
C GLY A 105 -14.75 -6.33 -0.42
N THR A 106 -15.43 -5.28 -0.89
CA THR A 106 -15.03 -4.50 -2.07
C THR A 106 -14.41 -3.18 -1.67
N PHE A 107 -13.26 -2.85 -2.26
CA PHE A 107 -12.48 -1.66 -1.91
C PHE A 107 -12.10 -0.84 -3.14
N THR A 108 -12.14 0.48 -2.95
CA THR A 108 -11.53 1.45 -3.83
C THR A 108 -10.45 2.20 -3.05
N SER A 109 -9.22 2.24 -3.55
CA SER A 109 -8.11 2.91 -2.86
C SER A 109 -7.11 3.52 -3.83
N ARG A 110 -6.45 4.58 -3.35
CA ARG A 110 -5.25 5.16 -3.99
C ARG A 110 -4.24 5.39 -2.89
N VAL A 111 -3.21 4.56 -2.81
CA VAL A 111 -2.20 4.63 -1.75
C VAL A 111 -0.83 4.71 -2.39
N PHE A 112 -0.11 5.80 -2.14
CA PHE A 112 1.24 6.01 -2.66
C PHE A 112 2.28 5.83 -1.56
N PHE A 113 3.49 5.45 -1.97
CA PHE A 113 4.61 5.20 -1.08
C PHE A 113 5.79 6.07 -1.49
N TYR A 114 6.33 6.83 -0.55
CA TYR A 114 7.46 7.72 -0.81
C TYR A 114 8.28 7.94 0.45
N ASP A 115 9.60 7.76 0.34
CA ASP A 115 10.58 8.07 1.39
C ASP A 115 10.22 7.50 2.79
N GLY A 116 9.94 6.19 2.83
CA GLY A 116 9.60 5.49 4.08
C GLY A 116 8.22 5.83 4.65
N ARG A 117 7.36 6.48 3.87
CA ARG A 117 5.99 6.83 4.27
C ARG A 117 4.99 6.32 3.25
N TYR A 118 3.75 6.19 3.68
CA TYR A 118 2.62 5.98 2.80
C TYR A 118 1.50 6.94 3.15
N ALA A 119 0.70 7.28 2.15
CA ALA A 119 -0.54 8.00 2.34
C ALA A 119 -1.51 7.72 1.19
N GLY A 120 -2.79 7.93 1.42
CA GLY A 120 -3.79 7.63 0.41
C GLY A 120 -5.22 7.81 0.86
N THR A 121 -6.13 7.43 -0.03
CA THR A 121 -7.56 7.31 0.22
C THR A 121 -7.98 5.86 0.24
N TRP A 122 -8.99 5.55 1.03
CA TRP A 122 -9.65 4.26 1.07
C TRP A 122 -11.16 4.44 1.04
N GLN A 123 -11.87 3.47 0.47
CA GLN A 123 -13.32 3.42 0.41
C GLN A 123 -13.78 1.97 0.41
N HIS A 124 -14.84 1.71 1.18
CA HIS A 124 -15.56 0.46 1.26
C HIS A 124 -17.07 0.73 1.25
N GLY A 125 -17.72 0.52 0.10
CA GLY A 125 -19.10 0.96 -0.10
C GLY A 125 -19.24 2.48 0.01
N ASP A 126 -20.18 2.94 0.85
CA ASP A 126 -20.46 4.36 1.07
C ASP A 126 -19.54 5.03 2.12
N VAL A 127 -18.65 4.25 2.74
CA VAL A 127 -17.73 4.73 3.78
C VAL A 127 -16.33 4.86 3.21
N GLY A 128 -15.65 5.96 3.49
CA GLY A 128 -14.27 6.18 3.08
C GLY A 128 -13.56 7.21 3.93
N GLY A 129 -12.32 7.50 3.54
CA GLY A 129 -11.49 8.52 4.16
C GLY A 129 -10.05 8.44 3.69
N HIS A 130 -9.15 8.92 4.54
CA HIS A 130 -7.72 8.96 4.29
C HIS A 130 -6.98 7.99 5.20
N MET A 131 -5.82 7.50 4.75
CA MET A 131 -4.89 6.71 5.56
C MET A 131 -3.48 7.21 5.33
N TRP A 132 -2.63 7.18 6.37
CA TRP A 132 -1.23 7.59 6.27
C TRP A 132 -0.40 7.03 7.41
N GLY A 133 0.90 6.89 7.16
CA GLY A 133 1.82 6.35 8.16
C GLY A 133 3.25 6.22 7.68
N GLN A 134 4.01 5.43 8.44
CA GLN A 134 5.41 5.09 8.18
C GLN A 134 5.53 3.61 7.77
N ILE A 135 6.58 3.33 7.01
CA ILE A 135 6.98 1.99 6.60
C ILE A 135 8.15 1.58 7.49
N GLU A 136 7.91 0.68 8.43
CA GLU A 136 8.93 0.16 9.34
C GLU A 136 9.37 -1.22 8.84
N LYS A 137 10.66 -1.58 8.99
CA LYS A 137 11.07 -2.96 8.71
C LYS A 137 10.57 -3.88 9.80
N ALA A 138 9.97 -5.01 9.41
CA ALA A 138 9.44 -5.98 10.34
C ALA A 138 10.56 -6.55 11.20
N GLU A 139 10.37 -6.58 12.52
CA GLU A 139 11.28 -7.27 13.41
C GLU A 139 11.05 -8.79 13.31
N PRO A 140 12.05 -9.63 13.65
CA PRO A 140 11.90 -11.09 13.60
C PRO A 140 10.68 -11.61 14.38
N ALA A 141 10.25 -10.89 15.42
CA ALA A 141 9.08 -11.22 16.24
C ALA A 141 7.74 -10.98 15.52
N ASP A 142 7.68 -10.05 14.57
CA ASP A 142 6.45 -9.73 13.83
C ASP A 142 6.13 -10.82 12.80
N VAL A 143 7.16 -11.46 12.25
CA VAL A 143 7.07 -12.47 11.16
C VAL A 143 6.88 -13.90 11.67
N ALA A 144 7.04 -14.16 12.97
CA ALA A 144 6.87 -15.49 13.53
C ALA A 144 5.38 -15.87 13.64
N PRO A 145 5.00 -17.11 13.29
CA PRO A 145 3.84 -17.75 13.91
C PRO A 145 4.20 -17.99 15.39
N GLU A 146 3.35 -17.55 16.32
CA GLU A 146 3.41 -18.08 17.69
C GLU A 146 3.15 -19.60 17.62
N GLU A 147 4.08 -20.41 18.14
CA GLU A 147 4.01 -21.88 18.21
C GLU A 147 2.82 -22.39 19.05
#